data_AF-A0A7S1ZYU5-F1
#
_entry.id   AF-A0A7S1ZYU5-F1
#
_cell.length_a   1.000
_cell.length_b   1.000
_cell.length_c   1.000
_cell.angle_alpha   90.00
_cell.angle_beta   90.00
_cell.angle_gamma   90.00
#
_symmetry.space_group_name_H-M   'P 1'
#
loop_
_entity.id
_entity.type
_entity.pdbx_description
1 polymer ?
#
loop_
_entity_poly.entity_id
_entity_poly.type
_entity_poly.pdbx_seq_one_letter_code
_entity_poly.pdbx_strand_id
1 'polypeptide(L)'
;AGGGVPPRMWEAIASVQQNHEVDLLKRNLWALKDVADHARSTLAGLVRHLDDDVESDRLFRAENADFGGHDVLKAQGPLRSQVESWEGWLEQARSGDDKLLGVLREFETEPKYQLLQCTRGQLEQLVPKSSEGGTDADGKEMSVDGIDTAPLRQALADLSGLIRERQGTVEEFRVKAEQYELRPLLVRINAELGAEEGAEDGIIGVGGIGVGMVVGPHPDAAAIMERSQRYEMAAREALASFHRYLGAVDQQNARQNALLERVLAENAGFRAALDGDASANAGQDYVQKLEDALLTIDRVKRQLTEGRNFYDVVMPRLERLREEVSDMSARLVAERFDYLDRAESSLDWEERKRLEMEDAKMAAQLAKEHADEMKEGGGCARQSSEQLRKDEEVAAEMARKFREEQDEERTRR
;
A
#
# COMPACT_ATOMS: atom_id res chain seq x y z
N ALA A 1 -15.01 -56.48 -6.75
CA ALA A 1 -15.36 -55.36 -5.85
C ALA A 1 -14.53 -54.10 -6.18
N GLY A 2 -14.79 -53.50 -7.35
CA GLY A 2 -14.04 -52.34 -7.87
C GLY A 2 -14.95 -51.19 -8.30
N GLY A 3 -16.05 -50.95 -7.59
CA GLY A 3 -17.00 -49.88 -7.89
C GLY A 3 -17.23 -48.94 -6.71
N GLY A 4 -17.41 -47.65 -6.99
CA GLY A 4 -17.73 -46.61 -6.01
C GLY A 4 -16.66 -45.52 -5.88
N VAL A 5 -16.91 -44.55 -5.01
CA VAL A 5 -15.99 -43.43 -4.74
C VAL A 5 -14.73 -43.95 -4.05
N PRO A 6 -13.52 -43.61 -4.53
CA PRO A 6 -12.27 -44.01 -3.88
C PRO A 6 -12.25 -43.60 -2.40
N PRO A 7 -11.79 -44.45 -1.46
CA PRO A 7 -11.81 -44.14 -0.03
C PRO A 7 -11.16 -42.80 0.34
N ARG A 8 -10.01 -42.49 -0.27
CA ARG A 8 -9.30 -41.21 -0.07
C ARG A 8 -10.09 -40.00 -0.54
N MET A 9 -10.81 -40.13 -1.65
CA MET A 9 -11.68 -39.07 -2.15
C MET A 9 -12.87 -38.87 -1.22
N TRP A 10 -13.46 -39.97 -0.73
CA TRP A 10 -14.53 -39.88 0.26
C TRP A 10 -14.06 -39.23 1.57
N GLU A 11 -12.86 -39.56 2.06
CA GLU A 11 -12.27 -38.90 3.24
C GLU A 11 -12.12 -37.37 3.02
N ALA A 12 -11.67 -36.96 1.83
CA ALA A 12 -11.56 -35.54 1.48
C ALA A 12 -12.93 -34.86 1.40
N ILE A 13 -13.92 -35.48 0.75
CA ILE A 13 -15.30 -34.98 0.69
C ILE A 13 -15.91 -34.88 2.09
N ALA A 14 -15.75 -35.92 2.91
CA ALA A 14 -16.25 -35.94 4.28
C ALA A 14 -15.61 -34.83 5.13
N SER A 15 -14.31 -34.56 4.94
CA SER A 15 -13.63 -33.42 5.58
C SER A 15 -14.23 -32.08 5.16
N VAL A 16 -14.46 -31.88 3.86
CA VAL A 16 -15.11 -30.67 3.30
C VAL A 16 -16.50 -30.48 3.90
N GLN A 17 -17.29 -31.55 3.98
CA GLN A 17 -18.65 -31.55 4.54
C GLN A 17 -18.65 -31.26 6.04
N GLN A 18 -17.82 -31.98 6.82
CA GLN A 18 -17.75 -31.87 8.28
C GLN A 18 -17.32 -30.47 8.73
N ASN A 19 -16.40 -29.85 8.00
CA ASN A 19 -15.90 -28.51 8.32
C ASN A 19 -16.73 -27.39 7.67
N HIS A 20 -17.80 -27.73 6.93
CA HIS A 20 -18.61 -26.78 6.17
C HIS A 20 -17.75 -25.86 5.29
N GLU A 21 -16.73 -26.42 4.63
CA GLU A 21 -15.67 -25.60 4.03
C GLU A 21 -16.17 -24.72 2.89
N VAL A 22 -17.13 -25.18 2.10
CA VAL A 22 -17.71 -24.39 1.00
C VAL A 22 -18.40 -23.14 1.55
N ASP A 23 -19.19 -23.27 2.62
CA ASP A 23 -19.88 -22.13 3.23
C ASP A 23 -18.91 -21.19 3.96
N LEU A 24 -17.86 -21.74 4.58
CA LEU A 24 -16.78 -20.93 5.15
C LEU A 24 -16.03 -20.15 4.07
N LEU A 25 -15.72 -20.79 2.94
CA LEU A 25 -15.07 -20.14 1.80
C LEU A 25 -15.93 -19.02 1.23
N LYS A 26 -17.24 -19.26 1.02
CA LYS A 26 -18.16 -18.21 0.57
C LYS A 26 -18.14 -17.00 1.51
N ARG A 27 -18.24 -17.22 2.83
CA ARG A 27 -18.17 -16.13 3.82
C ARG A 27 -16.84 -15.37 3.78
N ASN A 28 -15.73 -16.09 3.68
CA ASN A 28 -14.40 -15.49 3.61
C ASN A 28 -14.19 -14.69 2.32
N LEU A 29 -14.74 -15.15 1.20
CA LEU A 29 -14.72 -14.42 -0.08
C LEU A 29 -15.51 -13.11 0.01
N TRP A 30 -16.69 -13.12 0.64
CA TRP A 30 -17.44 -11.89 0.90
C TRP A 30 -16.70 -10.94 1.84
N ALA A 31 -16.12 -11.45 2.93
CA ALA A 31 -15.32 -10.63 3.83
C ALA A 31 -14.10 -10.01 3.12
N LEU A 32 -13.40 -10.78 2.27
CA LEU A 32 -12.30 -10.25 1.47
C LEU A 32 -12.76 -9.14 0.53
N LYS A 33 -13.91 -9.33 -0.14
CA LYS A 33 -14.51 -8.30 -0.99
C LYS A 33 -14.78 -7.01 -0.22
N ASP A 34 -15.38 -7.11 0.96
CA ASP A 34 -15.72 -5.93 1.77
C ASP A 34 -14.45 -5.16 2.17
N VAL A 35 -13.38 -5.87 2.55
CA VAL A 35 -12.08 -5.26 2.86
C VAL A 35 -11.44 -4.63 1.62
N ALA A 36 -11.48 -5.31 0.47
CA ALA A 36 -10.96 -4.79 -0.79
C ALA A 36 -11.69 -3.52 -1.24
N ASP A 37 -13.02 -3.51 -1.17
CA ASP A 37 -13.86 -2.35 -1.47
C ASP A 37 -13.59 -1.20 -0.50
N HIS A 38 -13.40 -1.50 0.78
CA HIS A 38 -13.05 -0.50 1.80
C HIS A 38 -11.67 0.13 1.56
N ALA A 39 -10.66 -0.68 1.19
CA ALA A 39 -9.33 -0.19 0.82
C ALA A 39 -9.39 0.78 -0.37
N ARG A 40 -10.08 0.37 -1.44
CA ARG A 40 -10.25 1.19 -2.66
C ARG A 40 -11.05 2.46 -2.38
N SER A 41 -12.11 2.37 -1.57
CA SER A 41 -12.90 3.54 -1.16
C SER A 41 -12.07 4.50 -0.32
N THR A 42 -11.22 4.00 0.57
CA THR A 42 -10.32 4.82 1.38
C THR A 42 -9.34 5.56 0.50
N LEU A 43 -8.67 4.85 -0.43
CA LEU A 43 -7.72 5.47 -1.37
C LEU A 43 -8.40 6.54 -2.25
N ALA A 44 -9.59 6.25 -2.79
CA ALA A 44 -10.36 7.22 -3.57
C ALA A 44 -10.75 8.45 -2.74
N GLY A 45 -11.02 8.28 -1.45
CA GLY A 45 -11.25 9.38 -0.50
C GLY A 45 -10.01 10.26 -0.30
N LEU A 46 -8.81 9.67 -0.26
CA LEU A 46 -7.55 10.40 -0.15
C LEU A 46 -7.28 11.25 -1.39
N VAL A 47 -7.48 10.69 -2.59
CA VAL A 47 -7.34 11.43 -3.85
C VAL A 47 -8.24 12.66 -3.84
N ARG A 48 -9.53 12.48 -3.51
CA ARG A 48 -10.49 13.58 -3.44
C ARG A 48 -10.08 14.64 -2.42
N HIS A 49 -9.66 14.24 -1.23
CA HIS A 49 -9.23 15.19 -0.18
C HIS A 49 -8.04 16.05 -0.65
N LEU A 50 -7.05 15.44 -1.29
CA LEU A 50 -5.91 16.14 -1.85
C LEU A 50 -6.32 17.11 -2.97
N ASP A 51 -7.28 16.73 -3.81
CA ASP A 51 -7.79 17.58 -4.90
C ASP A 51 -8.65 18.75 -4.37
N ASP A 52 -9.46 18.50 -3.34
CA ASP A 52 -10.26 19.53 -2.66
C ASP A 52 -9.37 20.59 -2.02
N ASP A 53 -8.22 20.20 -1.46
CA ASP A 53 -7.22 21.13 -0.93
C ASP A 53 -6.62 22.04 -2.01
N VAL A 54 -6.31 21.47 -3.18
CA VAL A 54 -5.77 22.21 -4.33
C VAL A 54 -6.81 23.21 -4.85
N GLU A 55 -8.06 22.80 -4.96
CA GLU A 55 -9.15 23.68 -5.37
C GLU A 55 -9.39 24.79 -4.33
N SER A 56 -9.39 24.44 -3.05
CA SER A 56 -9.53 25.42 -1.96
C SER A 56 -8.40 26.45 -1.95
N ASP A 57 -7.16 26.02 -2.16
CA ASP A 57 -6.00 26.92 -2.26
C ASP A 57 -6.08 27.82 -3.49
N ARG A 58 -6.51 27.26 -4.64
CA ARG A 58 -6.70 28.02 -5.87
C ARG A 58 -7.73 29.14 -5.68
N LEU A 59 -8.88 28.84 -5.08
CA LEU A 59 -9.92 29.83 -4.79
C LEU A 59 -9.41 30.89 -3.80
N PHE A 60 -8.73 30.45 -2.74
CA PHE A 60 -8.17 31.36 -1.74
C PHE A 60 -7.15 32.34 -2.34
N ARG A 61 -6.24 31.86 -3.19
CA ARG A 61 -5.24 32.69 -3.88
C ARG A 61 -5.85 33.63 -4.93
N ALA A 62 -7.01 33.28 -5.49
CA ALA A 62 -7.72 34.17 -6.40
C ALA A 62 -8.28 35.41 -5.68
N GLU A 63 -8.68 35.25 -4.42
CA GLU A 63 -9.16 36.34 -3.56
C GLU A 63 -7.99 37.08 -2.87
N ASN A 64 -6.89 36.39 -2.61
CA ASN A 64 -5.75 36.89 -1.81
C ASN A 64 -4.44 36.78 -2.61
N ALA A 65 -4.24 37.71 -3.55
CA ALA A 65 -3.16 37.64 -4.54
C ALA A 65 -1.73 37.76 -3.94
N ASP A 66 -1.61 38.35 -2.75
CA ASP A 66 -0.35 38.51 -1.99
C ASP A 66 -0.11 37.37 -0.98
N PHE A 67 -0.98 36.35 -0.94
CA PHE A 67 -0.79 35.18 -0.09
C PHE A 67 0.50 34.42 -0.46
N GLY A 68 1.53 34.58 0.37
CA GLY A 68 2.85 33.95 0.22
C GLY A 68 2.98 32.55 0.84
N GLY A 69 1.88 31.87 1.17
CA GLY A 69 1.90 30.53 1.76
C GLY A 69 2.44 29.46 0.81
N HIS A 70 2.62 28.24 1.32
CA HIS A 70 3.22 27.15 0.54
C HIS A 70 2.40 26.79 -0.70
N ASP A 71 3.09 26.42 -1.78
CA ASP A 71 2.46 25.84 -2.97
C ASP A 71 1.94 24.44 -2.63
N VAL A 72 0.61 24.30 -2.59
CA VAL A 72 -0.08 23.06 -2.16
C VAL A 72 0.35 21.87 -3.00
N LEU A 73 0.56 22.02 -4.31
CA LEU A 73 0.98 20.91 -5.16
C LEU A 73 2.38 20.41 -4.79
N LYS A 74 3.29 21.32 -4.44
CA LYS A 74 4.63 20.95 -3.98
C LYS A 74 4.60 20.33 -2.59
N ALA A 75 3.81 20.88 -1.67
CA ALA A 75 3.67 20.37 -0.32
C ALA A 75 3.06 18.95 -0.30
N GLN A 76 2.05 18.70 -1.15
CA GLN A 76 1.39 17.40 -1.28
C GLN A 76 2.15 16.39 -2.17
N GLY A 77 3.17 16.81 -2.91
CA GLY A 77 3.87 15.98 -3.90
C GLY A 77 4.26 14.58 -3.39
N PRO A 78 4.91 14.46 -2.21
CA PRO A 78 5.25 13.15 -1.65
C PRO A 78 4.03 12.26 -1.33
N LEU A 79 2.92 12.85 -0.86
CA LEU A 79 1.69 12.12 -0.54
C LEU A 79 1.00 11.64 -1.82
N ARG A 80 0.96 12.47 -2.87
CA ARG A 80 0.40 12.11 -4.18
C ARG A 80 1.16 10.94 -4.81
N SER A 81 2.49 10.96 -4.77
CA SER A 81 3.31 9.82 -5.23
C SER A 81 3.03 8.52 -4.46
N GLN A 82 2.78 8.62 -3.15
CA GLN A 82 2.39 7.45 -2.35
C GLN A 82 1.00 6.93 -2.75
N VAL A 83 0.03 7.83 -2.94
CA VAL A 83 -1.33 7.48 -3.39
C VAL A 83 -1.30 6.79 -4.76
N GLU A 84 -0.56 7.32 -5.72
CA GLU A 84 -0.38 6.71 -7.06
C GLU A 84 0.25 5.31 -6.99
N SER A 85 1.26 5.14 -6.12
CA SER A 85 1.87 3.82 -5.89
C SER A 85 0.81 2.83 -5.38
N TRP A 86 0.05 3.21 -4.34
CA TRP A 86 -1.02 2.36 -3.79
C TRP A 86 -2.14 2.06 -4.78
N GLU A 87 -2.49 3.01 -5.65
CA GLU A 87 -3.45 2.80 -6.74
C GLU A 87 -2.97 1.69 -7.66
N GLY A 88 -1.70 1.71 -8.06
CA GLY A 88 -1.10 0.66 -8.87
C GLY A 88 -1.16 -0.73 -8.21
N TRP A 89 -0.87 -0.83 -6.90
CA TRP A 89 -0.96 -2.09 -6.16
C TRP A 89 -2.40 -2.60 -6.04
N LEU A 90 -3.36 -1.72 -5.73
CA LEU A 90 -4.76 -2.11 -5.60
C LEU A 90 -5.39 -2.51 -6.95
N GLU A 91 -5.00 -1.87 -8.05
CA GLU A 91 -5.49 -2.24 -9.38
C GLU A 91 -4.92 -3.61 -9.83
N GLN A 92 -3.66 -3.92 -9.48
CA GLN A 92 -3.12 -5.27 -9.70
C GLN A 92 -3.86 -6.32 -8.86
N ALA A 93 -4.11 -6.02 -7.57
CA ALA A 93 -4.85 -6.91 -6.68
C ALA A 93 -6.28 -7.15 -7.15
N ARG A 94 -6.94 -6.12 -7.72
CA ARG A 94 -8.30 -6.19 -8.25
C ARG A 94 -8.49 -7.31 -9.27
N SER A 95 -7.55 -7.49 -10.21
CA SER A 95 -7.64 -8.62 -11.16
C SER A 95 -7.59 -9.99 -10.47
N GLY A 96 -6.91 -10.10 -9.33
CA GLY A 96 -6.88 -11.31 -8.51
C GLY A 96 -8.21 -11.50 -7.78
N ASP A 97 -8.70 -10.44 -7.16
CA ASP A 97 -9.98 -10.40 -6.44
C ASP A 97 -11.14 -10.78 -7.36
N ASP A 98 -11.23 -10.19 -8.56
CA ASP A 98 -12.33 -10.44 -9.50
C ASP A 98 -12.38 -11.91 -9.95
N LYS A 99 -11.21 -12.53 -10.16
CA LYS A 99 -11.13 -13.97 -10.48
C LYS A 99 -11.60 -14.82 -9.31
N LEU A 100 -11.16 -14.47 -8.11
CA LEU A 100 -11.49 -15.21 -6.90
C LEU A 100 -12.98 -15.08 -6.53
N LEU A 101 -13.56 -13.89 -6.72
CA LEU A 101 -14.99 -13.62 -6.57
C LEU A 101 -15.83 -14.23 -7.70
N GLY A 102 -15.25 -14.47 -8.88
CA GLY A 102 -15.86 -15.30 -9.92
C GLY A 102 -16.24 -16.69 -9.41
N VAL A 103 -15.37 -17.29 -8.59
CA VAL A 103 -15.58 -18.62 -8.00
C VAL A 103 -16.76 -18.66 -7.03
N LEU A 104 -17.18 -17.54 -6.43
CA LEU A 104 -18.41 -17.49 -5.64
C LEU A 104 -19.62 -17.93 -6.47
N ARG A 105 -19.70 -17.45 -7.71
CA ARG A 105 -20.79 -17.83 -8.63
C ARG A 105 -20.67 -19.30 -8.99
N GLU A 106 -19.45 -19.77 -9.26
CA GLU A 106 -19.21 -21.18 -9.57
C GLU A 106 -19.69 -22.11 -8.44
N PHE A 107 -19.43 -21.76 -7.16
CA PHE A 107 -19.91 -22.53 -6.01
C PHE A 107 -21.44 -22.60 -5.89
N GLU A 108 -22.19 -21.76 -6.60
CA GLU A 108 -23.65 -21.74 -6.61
C GLU A 108 -24.21 -22.40 -7.88
N THR A 109 -23.56 -22.17 -9.02
CA THR A 109 -24.08 -22.58 -10.33
C THR A 109 -23.54 -23.92 -10.81
N GLU A 110 -22.31 -24.28 -10.44
CA GLU A 110 -21.70 -25.48 -11.00
C GLU A 110 -22.14 -26.75 -10.24
N PRO A 111 -22.61 -27.78 -10.96
CA PRO A 111 -23.15 -29.00 -10.35
C PRO A 111 -22.10 -29.78 -9.56
N LYS A 112 -20.80 -29.64 -9.88
CA LYS A 112 -19.71 -30.35 -9.20
C LYS A 112 -19.65 -30.04 -7.70
N TYR A 113 -20.05 -28.84 -7.28
CA TYR A 113 -20.10 -28.48 -5.86
C TYR A 113 -21.34 -29.01 -5.15
N GLN A 114 -22.43 -29.27 -5.89
CA GLN A 114 -23.61 -29.96 -5.34
C GLN A 114 -23.29 -31.44 -5.07
N LEU A 115 -22.44 -32.07 -5.92
CA LEU A 115 -21.95 -33.43 -5.67
C LEU A 115 -21.19 -33.54 -4.34
N LEU A 116 -20.46 -32.50 -3.94
CA LEU A 116 -19.77 -32.47 -2.64
C LEU A 116 -20.72 -32.45 -1.45
N GLN A 117 -22.02 -32.20 -1.63
CA GLN A 117 -23.03 -32.24 -0.57
C GLN A 117 -23.75 -33.59 -0.51
N CYS A 118 -23.52 -34.47 -1.48
CA CYS A 118 -24.13 -35.79 -1.49
C CYS A 118 -23.55 -36.69 -0.41
N THR A 119 -24.40 -37.53 0.17
CA THR A 119 -23.97 -38.63 1.04
C THR A 119 -23.19 -39.67 0.24
N ARG A 120 -22.37 -40.48 0.94
CA ARG A 120 -21.59 -41.55 0.30
C ARG A 120 -22.43 -42.46 -0.56
N GLY A 121 -23.57 -42.92 -0.03
CA GLY A 121 -24.48 -43.81 -0.75
C GLY A 121 -25.07 -43.18 -2.01
N GLN A 122 -25.33 -41.87 -2.02
CA GLN A 122 -25.78 -41.14 -3.22
C GLN A 122 -24.66 -41.06 -4.26
N LEU A 123 -23.43 -40.74 -3.86
CA LEU A 123 -22.30 -40.72 -4.80
C LEU A 123 -21.98 -42.11 -5.37
N GLU A 124 -22.06 -43.16 -4.55
CA GLU A 124 -21.90 -44.55 -4.99
C GLU A 124 -23.03 -45.01 -5.94
N GLN A 125 -24.20 -44.37 -5.93
CA GLN A 125 -25.26 -44.60 -6.93
C GLN A 125 -25.01 -43.84 -8.23
N LEU A 126 -24.37 -42.67 -8.15
CA LEU A 126 -24.03 -41.84 -9.32
C LEU A 126 -22.79 -42.35 -10.06
N VAL A 127 -21.84 -42.96 -9.35
CA VAL A 127 -20.68 -43.65 -9.94
C VAL A 127 -21.13 -45.07 -10.30
N PRO A 128 -21.33 -45.40 -11.59
CA PRO A 128 -21.73 -46.74 -11.99
C PRO A 128 -20.74 -47.75 -11.42
N LYS A 129 -21.25 -48.80 -10.78
CA LYS A 129 -20.40 -49.95 -10.45
C LYS A 129 -19.96 -50.52 -11.78
N SER A 130 -18.66 -50.51 -12.06
CA SER A 130 -18.07 -51.22 -13.20
C SER A 130 -18.66 -52.62 -13.18
N SER A 131 -19.53 -52.94 -14.15
CA SER A 131 -20.23 -54.22 -14.14
C SER A 131 -19.16 -55.30 -14.18
N GLU A 132 -19.13 -56.14 -13.15
CA GLU A 132 -18.20 -57.27 -13.09
C GLU A 132 -18.50 -58.17 -14.31
N GLY A 133 -17.66 -58.09 -15.35
CA GLY A 133 -17.72 -58.93 -16.54
C GLY A 133 -18.69 -58.45 -17.62
N GLY A 134 -18.29 -57.42 -18.38
CA GLY A 134 -18.77 -57.30 -19.76
C GLY A 134 -18.22 -58.49 -20.56
N THR A 135 -19.08 -59.43 -20.95
CA THR A 135 -18.71 -60.47 -21.89
C THR A 135 -18.63 -59.88 -23.28
N ASP A 136 -17.56 -60.20 -24.02
CA ASP A 136 -17.46 -59.84 -25.43
C ASP A 136 -18.55 -60.56 -26.27
N ALA A 137 -18.64 -60.24 -27.56
CA ALA A 137 -19.60 -60.87 -28.47
C ALA A 137 -19.46 -62.41 -28.55
N ASP A 138 -18.32 -62.96 -28.12
CA ASP A 138 -18.01 -64.39 -28.06
C ASP A 138 -18.25 -65.00 -26.66
N GLY A 139 -18.81 -64.23 -25.72
CA GLY A 139 -19.09 -64.69 -24.36
C GLY A 139 -17.85 -64.80 -23.46
N LYS A 140 -16.71 -64.28 -23.89
CA LYS A 140 -15.46 -64.28 -23.14
C LYS A 140 -15.44 -63.05 -22.23
N GLU A 141 -15.15 -63.26 -20.95
CA GLU A 141 -14.97 -62.15 -20.02
C GLU A 141 -13.79 -61.29 -20.49
N MET A 142 -14.08 -60.05 -20.89
CA MET A 142 -13.05 -59.05 -21.15
C MET A 142 -12.56 -58.59 -19.77
N SER A 143 -11.55 -59.27 -19.22
CA SER A 143 -10.98 -58.86 -17.94
C SER A 143 -10.16 -57.59 -18.14
N VAL A 144 -10.56 -56.52 -17.43
CA VAL A 144 -9.77 -55.28 -17.28
C VAL A 144 -8.39 -55.56 -16.64
N ASP A 145 -8.22 -56.74 -16.02
CA ASP A 145 -6.96 -57.24 -15.45
C ASP A 145 -5.81 -57.39 -16.46
N GLY A 146 -6.06 -57.23 -17.77
CA GLY A 146 -5.02 -57.26 -18.81
C GLY A 146 -4.22 -55.96 -18.97
N ILE A 147 -4.65 -54.83 -18.40
CA ILE A 147 -3.95 -53.55 -18.55
C ILE A 147 -2.82 -53.44 -17.52
N ASP A 148 -1.57 -53.46 -18.00
CA ASP A 148 -0.41 -53.24 -17.13
C ASP A 148 -0.35 -51.78 -16.67
N THR A 149 -0.80 -51.54 -15.44
CA THR A 149 -0.75 -50.21 -14.79
C THR A 149 0.57 -49.96 -14.05
N ALA A 150 1.50 -50.92 -13.99
CA ALA A 150 2.75 -50.76 -13.26
C ALA A 150 3.63 -49.61 -13.81
N PRO A 151 3.80 -49.43 -15.13
CA PRO A 151 4.61 -48.34 -15.68
C PRO A 151 4.07 -46.95 -15.33
N LEU A 152 2.75 -46.75 -15.48
CA LEU A 152 2.08 -45.50 -15.14
C LEU A 152 2.19 -45.19 -13.64
N ARG A 153 1.96 -46.18 -12.77
CA ARG A 153 2.11 -46.02 -11.31
C ARG A 153 3.54 -45.63 -10.93
N GLN A 154 4.54 -46.26 -11.54
CA GLN A 154 5.93 -45.92 -11.30
C GLN A 154 6.24 -44.47 -11.73
N ALA A 155 5.82 -44.07 -12.93
CA ALA A 155 6.05 -42.71 -13.43
C ALA A 155 5.39 -41.64 -12.54
N LEU A 156 4.17 -41.90 -12.03
CA LEU A 156 3.49 -41.01 -11.08
C LEU A 156 4.18 -40.96 -9.71
N ALA A 157 4.72 -42.09 -9.24
CA ALA A 157 5.50 -42.14 -8.00
C ALA A 157 6.82 -41.35 -8.14
N ASP A 158 7.52 -41.51 -9.26
CA ASP A 158 8.75 -40.77 -9.58
C ASP A 158 8.47 -39.26 -9.67
N LEU A 159 7.39 -38.86 -10.34
CA LEU A 159 6.97 -37.46 -10.43
C LEU A 159 6.63 -36.88 -9.05
N SER A 160 5.92 -37.65 -8.21
CA SER A 160 5.63 -37.24 -6.83
C SER A 160 6.90 -37.09 -5.98
N GLY A 161 7.88 -37.99 -6.17
CA GLY A 161 9.20 -37.89 -5.53
C GLY A 161 9.93 -36.60 -5.94
N LEU A 162 9.95 -36.31 -7.24
CA LEU A 162 10.57 -35.10 -7.80
C LEU A 162 9.93 -33.81 -7.28
N ILE A 163 8.60 -33.79 -7.13
CA ILE A 163 7.89 -32.63 -6.55
C ILE A 163 8.34 -32.39 -5.10
N ARG A 164 8.46 -33.44 -4.27
CA ARG A 164 8.93 -33.32 -2.88
C ARG A 164 10.40 -32.87 -2.81
N GLU A 165 11.25 -33.40 -3.69
CA GLU A 165 12.66 -33.01 -3.78
C GLU A 165 12.80 -31.50 -4.10
N ARG A 166 12.02 -31.02 -5.07
CA ARG A 166 11.98 -29.59 -5.42
C ARG A 166 11.43 -28.73 -4.28
N GLN A 167 10.37 -29.17 -3.60
CA GLN A 167 9.85 -28.46 -2.44
C GLN A 167 10.92 -28.33 -1.34
N GLY A 168 11.66 -29.40 -1.06
CA GLY A 168 12.80 -29.36 -0.14
C GLY A 168 13.89 -28.39 -0.59
N THR A 169 14.22 -28.38 -1.89
CA THR A 169 15.22 -27.46 -2.48
C THR A 169 14.81 -25.99 -2.34
N VAL A 170 13.53 -25.69 -2.58
CA VAL A 170 12.98 -24.33 -2.45
C VAL A 170 12.93 -23.88 -0.99
N GLU A 171 12.55 -24.77 -0.07
CA GLU A 171 12.53 -24.46 1.35
C GLU A 171 13.94 -24.21 1.90
N GLU A 172 14.92 -25.04 1.52
CA GLU A 172 16.32 -24.80 1.87
C GLU A 172 16.83 -23.46 1.32
N PHE A 173 16.47 -23.12 0.08
CA PHE A 173 16.79 -21.81 -0.50
C PHE A 173 16.18 -20.69 0.34
N ARG A 174 14.90 -20.79 0.68
CA ARG A 174 14.17 -19.80 1.47
C ARG A 174 14.81 -19.59 2.84
N VAL A 175 15.06 -20.66 3.58
CA VAL A 175 15.71 -20.61 4.90
C VAL A 175 17.08 -19.93 4.80
N LYS A 176 17.87 -20.27 3.78
CA LYS A 176 19.18 -19.62 3.59
C LYS A 176 19.09 -18.17 3.17
N ALA A 177 18.11 -17.81 2.33
CA ALA A 177 17.88 -16.44 1.93
C ALA A 177 17.46 -15.58 3.13
N GLU A 178 16.59 -16.10 4.00
CA GLU A 178 16.18 -15.44 5.25
C GLU A 178 17.35 -15.30 6.24
N GLN A 179 18.26 -16.28 6.28
CA GLN A 179 19.46 -16.24 7.15
C GLN A 179 20.64 -15.46 6.55
N TYR A 180 20.56 -15.00 5.29
CA TYR A 180 21.68 -14.34 4.63
C TYR A 180 21.77 -12.88 5.07
N GLU A 181 22.72 -12.58 5.96
CA GLU A 181 22.96 -11.22 6.43
C GLU A 181 23.91 -10.47 5.51
N LEU A 182 23.37 -9.57 4.67
CA LEU A 182 24.18 -8.69 3.83
C LEU A 182 24.78 -7.50 4.63
N ARG A 183 24.15 -7.13 5.75
CA ARG A 183 24.51 -5.94 6.54
C ARG A 183 25.97 -5.95 7.03
N PRO A 184 26.51 -7.03 7.62
CA PRO A 184 27.92 -7.06 8.07
C PRO A 184 28.91 -6.82 6.92
N LEU A 185 28.60 -7.30 5.71
CA LEU A 185 29.40 -7.08 4.52
C LEU A 185 29.39 -5.61 4.09
N LEU A 186 28.22 -4.98 4.11
CA LEU A 186 28.07 -3.55 3.79
C LEU A 186 28.78 -2.66 4.81
N VAL A 187 28.70 -2.97 6.10
CA VAL A 187 29.43 -2.26 7.17
C VAL A 187 30.93 -2.37 6.95
N ARG A 188 31.45 -3.57 6.61
CA ARG A 188 32.87 -3.75 6.29
C ARG A 188 33.29 -2.91 5.08
N ILE A 189 32.48 -2.89 4.01
CA ILE A 189 32.75 -2.06 2.82
C ILE A 189 32.79 -0.57 3.20
N ASN A 190 31.90 -0.11 4.07
CA ASN A 190 31.88 1.26 4.55
C ASN A 190 33.13 1.61 5.36
N ALA A 191 33.53 0.73 6.26
CA ALA A 191 34.74 0.89 7.07
C ALA A 191 36.01 0.91 6.19
N GLU A 192 36.12 0.03 5.18
CA GLU A 192 37.25 -0.01 4.26
C GLU A 192 37.36 1.25 3.38
N LEU A 193 36.23 1.87 3.04
CA LEU A 193 36.16 3.10 2.24
C LEU A 193 36.32 4.37 3.08
N GLY A 194 36.61 4.25 4.38
CA GLY A 194 36.79 5.40 5.28
C GLY A 194 35.51 6.23 5.45
N ALA A 195 34.33 5.62 5.25
CA ALA A 195 33.08 6.23 5.67
C ALA A 195 33.02 6.13 7.20
N GLU A 196 33.57 7.12 7.90
CA GLU A 196 33.44 7.18 9.35
C GLU A 196 31.95 7.09 9.73
N GLU A 197 31.61 6.18 10.63
CA GLU A 197 30.28 6.02 11.26
C GLU A 197 29.95 7.23 12.18
N GLY A 198 30.32 8.45 11.78
CA GLY A 198 30.11 9.68 12.53
C GLY A 198 28.68 10.21 12.51
N ALA A 199 27.68 9.40 12.14
CA ALA A 199 26.30 9.85 11.98
C ALA A 199 25.23 8.91 12.57
N GLU A 200 25.58 7.95 13.45
CA GLU A 200 24.56 7.08 14.06
C GLU A 200 23.83 7.67 15.29
N ASP A 201 24.31 8.76 15.91
CA ASP A 201 23.58 9.46 16.99
C ASP A 201 22.67 10.60 16.50
N GLY A 202 22.54 10.74 15.18
CA GLY A 202 21.67 11.71 14.53
C GLY A 202 20.49 11.06 13.81
N ILE A 203 19.77 10.13 14.44
CA ILE A 203 18.41 9.77 14.00
C ILE A 203 17.54 11.01 14.24
N ILE A 204 17.63 11.95 13.31
CA ILE A 204 16.58 12.93 13.05
C ILE A 204 15.38 12.09 12.63
N GLY A 205 14.46 11.91 13.57
CA GLY A 205 13.12 11.45 13.25
C GLY A 205 12.61 12.27 12.06
N VAL A 206 11.92 11.59 11.16
CA VAL A 206 11.37 12.10 9.89
C VAL A 206 10.33 13.25 10.08
N GLY A 207 10.26 13.89 11.26
CA GLY A 207 9.47 15.08 11.54
C GLY A 207 10.35 16.22 12.04
N GLY A 208 10.81 17.09 11.15
CA GLY A 208 11.57 18.28 11.54
C GLY A 208 12.11 19.06 10.35
N ILE A 209 11.24 19.81 9.70
CA ILE A 209 11.60 20.76 8.65
C ILE A 209 12.37 21.91 9.32
N GLY A 210 13.68 21.94 9.11
CA GLY A 210 14.59 22.98 9.60
C GLY A 210 15.90 22.93 8.84
N VAL A 211 15.86 23.34 7.56
CA VAL A 211 16.99 23.23 6.63
C VAL A 211 17.99 24.36 6.86
N GLY A 212 19.05 24.09 7.62
CA GLY A 212 20.34 24.75 7.46
C GLY A 212 21.18 23.93 6.48
N MET A 213 21.28 24.36 5.21
CA MET A 213 22.18 23.73 4.24
C MET A 213 23.64 24.05 4.60
N VAL A 214 24.24 23.24 5.46
CA VAL A 214 25.71 23.15 5.54
C VAL A 214 26.13 22.30 4.34
N VAL A 215 26.45 22.96 3.23
CA VAL A 215 27.10 22.34 2.07
C VAL A 215 28.53 21.99 2.49
N GLY A 216 28.68 20.84 3.15
CA GLY A 216 29.98 20.19 3.28
C GLY A 216 30.53 19.86 1.89
N PRO A 217 31.87 19.79 1.73
CA PRO A 217 32.47 19.39 0.46
C PRO A 217 31.88 18.05 0.02
N HIS A 218 31.25 18.07 -1.16
CA HIS A 218 30.64 16.88 -1.77
C HIS A 218 31.69 15.76 -1.78
N PRO A 219 31.36 14.54 -1.34
CA PRO A 219 32.29 13.42 -1.43
C PRO A 219 32.75 13.31 -2.88
N ASP A 220 34.06 13.15 -3.07
CA ASP A 220 34.69 13.03 -4.38
C ASP A 220 33.89 12.02 -5.23
N ALA A 221 33.48 12.42 -6.45
CA ALA A 221 32.68 11.58 -7.33
C ALA A 221 33.34 10.20 -7.57
N ALA A 222 34.67 10.15 -7.50
CA ALA A 222 35.43 8.90 -7.54
C ALA A 222 35.11 7.96 -6.35
N ALA A 223 34.98 8.49 -5.14
CA ALA A 223 34.65 7.71 -3.94
C ALA A 223 33.21 7.18 -3.95
N ILE A 224 32.26 7.96 -4.49
CA ILE A 224 30.88 7.51 -4.68
C ILE A 224 30.84 6.35 -5.69
N MET A 225 31.57 6.48 -6.80
CA MET A 225 31.64 5.46 -7.84
C MET A 225 32.30 4.16 -7.33
N GLU A 226 33.42 4.25 -6.61
CA GLU A 226 34.08 3.08 -6.01
C GLU A 226 33.16 2.38 -5.00
N ARG A 227 32.44 3.13 -4.17
CA ARG A 227 31.47 2.60 -3.21
C ARG A 227 30.35 1.83 -3.90
N SER A 228 29.76 2.42 -4.94
CA SER A 228 28.74 1.77 -5.75
C SER A 228 29.24 0.47 -6.36
N GLN A 229 30.48 0.44 -6.88
CA GLN A 229 31.07 -0.75 -7.46
C GLN A 229 31.28 -1.86 -6.42
N ARG A 230 31.74 -1.52 -5.20
CA ARG A 230 31.89 -2.52 -4.12
C ARG A 230 30.56 -3.10 -3.67
N TYR A 231 29.52 -2.27 -3.54
CA TYR A 231 28.18 -2.78 -3.24
C TYR A 231 27.65 -3.70 -4.33
N GLU A 232 27.89 -3.38 -5.61
CA GLU A 232 27.49 -4.22 -6.72
C GLU A 232 28.24 -5.57 -6.69
N MET A 233 29.55 -5.57 -6.43
CA MET A 233 30.32 -6.82 -6.27
C MET A 233 29.80 -7.66 -5.10
N ALA A 234 29.52 -7.05 -3.95
CA ALA A 234 28.96 -7.72 -2.80
C ALA A 234 27.59 -8.33 -3.09
N ALA A 235 26.72 -7.60 -3.80
CA ALA A 235 25.44 -8.11 -4.24
C ALA A 235 25.59 -9.29 -5.22
N ARG A 236 26.53 -9.21 -6.17
CA ARG A 236 26.82 -10.32 -7.10
C ARG A 236 27.36 -11.55 -6.38
N GLU A 237 28.25 -11.39 -5.41
CA GLU A 237 28.78 -12.50 -4.60
C GLU A 237 27.67 -13.14 -3.75
N ALA A 238 26.83 -12.32 -3.13
CA ALA A 238 25.65 -12.78 -2.39
C ALA A 238 24.71 -13.61 -3.28
N LEU A 239 24.35 -13.07 -4.45
CA LEU A 239 23.55 -13.80 -5.44
C LEU A 239 24.24 -15.08 -5.90
N ALA A 240 25.56 -15.04 -6.07
CA ALA A 240 26.30 -16.20 -6.53
C ALA A 240 26.24 -17.39 -5.56
N SER A 241 26.11 -17.13 -4.26
CA SER A 241 25.94 -18.17 -3.24
C SER A 241 24.65 -19.00 -3.43
N PHE A 242 23.66 -18.46 -4.14
CA PHE A 242 22.38 -19.10 -4.40
C PHE A 242 22.30 -19.83 -5.76
N HIS A 243 23.28 -19.68 -6.66
CA HIS A 243 23.24 -20.30 -8.00
C HIS A 243 23.04 -21.82 -7.98
N ARG A 244 23.53 -22.52 -6.94
CA ARG A 244 23.32 -23.97 -6.81
C ARG A 244 21.84 -24.35 -6.71
N TYR A 245 21.01 -23.52 -6.08
CA TYR A 245 19.59 -23.77 -5.90
C TYR A 245 18.85 -23.58 -7.23
N LEU A 246 19.20 -22.54 -7.97
CA LEU A 246 18.69 -22.30 -9.33
C LEU A 246 19.04 -23.48 -10.24
N GLY A 247 20.31 -23.89 -10.28
CA GLY A 247 20.75 -25.02 -11.09
C GLY A 247 20.08 -26.34 -10.71
N ALA A 248 19.81 -26.59 -9.42
CA ALA A 248 19.07 -27.76 -8.97
C ALA A 248 17.60 -27.73 -9.44
N VAL A 249 16.93 -26.58 -9.30
CA VAL A 249 15.54 -26.40 -9.76
C VAL A 249 15.43 -26.55 -11.27
N ASP A 250 16.39 -26.04 -12.04
CA ASP A 250 16.41 -26.18 -13.50
C ASP A 250 16.56 -27.64 -13.93
N GLN A 251 17.46 -28.39 -13.28
CA GLN A 251 17.60 -29.83 -13.52
C GLN A 251 16.33 -30.60 -13.15
N GLN A 252 15.69 -30.25 -12.03
CA GLN A 252 14.42 -30.85 -11.62
C GLN A 252 13.30 -30.53 -12.62
N ASN A 253 13.23 -29.31 -13.16
CA ASN A 253 12.27 -28.95 -14.19
C ASN A 253 12.50 -29.74 -15.49
N ALA A 254 13.75 -29.93 -15.91
CA ALA A 254 14.07 -30.77 -17.08
C ALA A 254 13.63 -32.23 -16.87
N ARG A 255 13.89 -32.80 -15.68
CA ARG A 255 13.44 -34.15 -15.31
C ARG A 255 11.91 -34.25 -15.26
N GLN A 256 11.23 -33.21 -14.78
CA GLN A 256 9.78 -33.17 -14.73
C GLN A 256 9.18 -33.28 -16.13
N ASN A 257 9.71 -32.56 -17.11
CA ASN A 257 9.21 -32.61 -18.48
C ASN A 257 9.30 -34.03 -19.07
N ALA A 258 10.44 -34.70 -18.89
CA ALA A 258 10.61 -36.08 -19.33
C ALA A 258 9.64 -37.06 -18.62
N LEU A 259 9.41 -36.88 -17.32
CA LEU A 259 8.43 -37.68 -16.58
C LEU A 259 7.00 -37.40 -17.02
N LEU A 260 6.64 -36.16 -17.32
CA LEU A 260 5.32 -35.78 -17.82
C LEU A 260 5.06 -36.38 -19.20
N GLU A 261 6.03 -36.33 -20.11
CA GLU A 261 5.94 -36.99 -21.42
C GLU A 261 5.70 -38.49 -21.27
N ARG A 262 6.43 -39.15 -20.35
CA ARG A 262 6.22 -40.57 -20.03
C ARG A 262 4.82 -40.82 -19.47
N VAL A 263 4.37 -40.03 -18.49
CA VAL A 263 3.01 -40.16 -17.92
C VAL A 263 1.94 -40.01 -18.99
N LEU A 264 2.09 -39.03 -19.90
CA LEU A 264 1.14 -38.82 -20.99
C LEU A 264 1.11 -40.00 -21.97
N ALA A 265 2.27 -40.56 -22.32
CA ALA A 265 2.36 -41.72 -23.19
C ALA A 265 1.70 -42.96 -22.57
N GLU A 266 2.01 -43.27 -21.31
CA GLU A 266 1.44 -44.41 -20.58
C GLU A 266 -0.07 -44.22 -20.35
N ASN A 267 -0.51 -43.00 -20.04
CA ASN A 267 -1.93 -42.68 -19.87
C ASN A 267 -2.70 -42.73 -21.20
N ALA A 268 -2.09 -42.39 -22.34
CA ALA A 268 -2.71 -42.58 -23.64
C ALA A 268 -2.96 -44.06 -23.93
N GLY A 269 -2.00 -44.94 -23.62
CA GLY A 269 -2.18 -46.39 -23.72
C GLY A 269 -3.28 -46.91 -22.79
N PHE A 270 -3.30 -46.42 -21.54
CA PHE A 270 -4.33 -46.75 -20.56
C PHE A 270 -5.74 -46.31 -21.03
N ARG A 271 -5.89 -45.07 -21.50
CA ARG A 271 -7.16 -44.52 -22.00
C ARG A 271 -7.65 -45.25 -23.24
N ALA A 272 -6.77 -45.56 -24.18
CA ALA A 272 -7.16 -46.31 -25.37
C ALA A 272 -7.71 -47.70 -25.03
N ALA A 273 -7.21 -48.32 -23.96
CA ALA A 273 -7.76 -49.57 -23.45
C ALA A 273 -9.08 -49.39 -22.69
N LEU A 274 -9.28 -48.22 -22.05
CA LEU A 274 -10.48 -47.90 -21.28
C LEU A 274 -11.67 -47.43 -22.15
N ASP A 275 -11.39 -46.73 -23.26
CA ASP A 275 -12.41 -46.17 -24.17
C ASP A 275 -13.31 -47.25 -24.80
N GLY A 276 -12.91 -48.53 -24.74
CA GLY A 276 -13.76 -49.66 -25.11
C GLY A 276 -14.95 -49.92 -24.16
N ASP A 277 -14.97 -49.31 -22.97
CA ASP A 277 -16.00 -49.48 -21.94
C ASP A 277 -16.79 -48.18 -21.68
N ALA A 278 -17.95 -48.05 -22.34
CA ALA A 278 -18.82 -46.88 -22.20
C ALA A 278 -19.33 -46.65 -20.77
N SER A 279 -19.45 -47.70 -19.94
CA SER A 279 -19.89 -47.58 -18.56
C SER A 279 -18.79 -47.01 -17.66
N ALA A 280 -17.53 -47.32 -17.93
CA ALA A 280 -16.39 -46.78 -17.20
C ALA A 280 -16.26 -45.26 -17.39
N ASN A 281 -16.53 -44.78 -18.61
CA ASN A 281 -16.42 -43.35 -18.96
C ASN A 281 -17.39 -42.46 -18.16
N ALA A 282 -18.64 -42.91 -17.93
CA ALA A 282 -19.61 -42.13 -17.15
C ALA A 282 -19.20 -42.00 -15.68
N GLY A 283 -18.69 -43.07 -15.07
CA GLY A 283 -18.18 -43.02 -13.68
C GLY A 283 -16.96 -42.13 -13.53
N GLN A 284 -16.05 -42.17 -14.51
CA GLN A 284 -14.86 -41.35 -14.53
C GLN A 284 -15.18 -39.84 -14.59
N ASP A 285 -16.19 -39.42 -15.34
CA ASP A 285 -16.62 -38.02 -15.40
C ASP A 285 -17.09 -37.49 -14.03
N TYR A 286 -17.84 -38.29 -13.25
CA TYR A 286 -18.24 -37.91 -11.89
C TYR A 286 -17.05 -37.80 -10.93
N VAL A 287 -16.13 -38.78 -10.99
CA VAL A 287 -14.90 -38.79 -10.18
C VAL A 287 -14.05 -37.57 -10.52
N GLN A 288 -13.88 -37.25 -11.80
CA GLN A 288 -13.12 -36.08 -12.25
C GLN A 288 -13.77 -34.77 -11.78
N LYS A 289 -15.10 -34.64 -11.87
CA LYS A 289 -15.82 -33.46 -11.34
C LYS A 289 -15.60 -33.27 -9.84
N LEU A 290 -15.59 -34.35 -9.06
CA LEU A 290 -15.31 -34.30 -7.63
C LEU A 290 -13.85 -33.88 -7.35
N GLU A 291 -12.88 -34.44 -8.08
CA GLU A 291 -11.47 -34.05 -7.97
C GLU A 291 -11.26 -32.58 -8.30
N ASP A 292 -11.82 -32.11 -9.43
CA ASP A 292 -11.74 -30.72 -9.85
C ASP A 292 -12.34 -29.77 -8.80
N ALA A 293 -13.46 -30.16 -8.19
CA ALA A 293 -14.09 -29.38 -7.13
C ALA A 293 -13.21 -29.29 -5.87
N LEU A 294 -12.63 -30.41 -5.43
CA LEU A 294 -11.71 -30.46 -4.28
C LEU A 294 -10.44 -29.63 -4.54
N LEU A 295 -9.83 -29.78 -5.72
CA LEU A 295 -8.65 -28.99 -6.11
C LEU A 295 -8.96 -27.50 -6.18
N THR A 296 -10.15 -27.13 -6.65
CA THR A 296 -10.58 -25.73 -6.68
C THR A 296 -10.75 -25.17 -5.27
N ILE A 297 -11.36 -25.93 -4.35
CA ILE A 297 -11.50 -25.55 -2.93
C ILE A 297 -10.12 -25.25 -2.31
N ASP A 298 -9.14 -26.15 -2.48
CA ASP A 298 -7.81 -25.98 -1.92
C ASP A 298 -7.01 -24.83 -2.57
N ARG A 299 -7.23 -24.58 -3.85
CA ARG A 299 -6.68 -23.41 -4.54
C ARG A 299 -7.26 -22.11 -3.98
N VAL A 300 -8.59 -22.03 -3.86
CA VAL A 300 -9.29 -20.85 -3.33
C VAL A 300 -8.88 -20.56 -1.89
N LYS A 301 -8.72 -21.59 -1.03
CA LYS A 301 -8.21 -21.42 0.35
C LYS A 301 -6.86 -20.70 0.39
N ARG A 302 -5.91 -21.13 -0.46
CA ARG A 302 -4.57 -20.53 -0.53
C ARG A 302 -4.63 -19.09 -1.03
N GLN A 303 -5.36 -18.85 -2.12
CA GLN A 303 -5.53 -17.51 -2.69
C GLN A 303 -6.24 -16.54 -1.73
N LEU A 304 -7.25 -17.01 -0.97
CA LEU A 304 -7.88 -16.23 0.10
C LEU A 304 -6.91 -15.85 1.21
N THR A 305 -6.03 -16.77 1.58
CA THR A 305 -5.02 -16.52 2.61
C THR A 305 -4.03 -15.47 2.14
N GLU A 306 -3.57 -15.57 0.89
CA GLU A 306 -2.72 -14.57 0.25
C GLU A 306 -3.39 -13.20 0.17
N GLY A 307 -4.64 -13.14 -0.30
CA GLY A 307 -5.41 -11.90 -0.40
C GLY A 307 -5.65 -11.25 0.97
N ARG A 308 -5.99 -12.05 1.99
CA ARG A 308 -6.14 -11.55 3.37
C ARG A 308 -4.83 -10.98 3.91
N ASN A 309 -3.73 -11.72 3.77
CA ASN A 309 -2.42 -11.26 4.23
C ASN A 309 -2.00 -9.96 3.52
N PHE A 310 -2.33 -9.81 2.23
CA PHE A 310 -2.10 -8.56 1.51
C PHE A 310 -2.89 -7.41 2.13
N TYR A 311 -4.20 -7.54 2.30
CA TYR A 311 -5.03 -6.47 2.85
C TYR A 311 -4.76 -6.17 4.33
N ASP A 312 -4.35 -7.16 5.13
CA ASP A 312 -3.91 -6.97 6.52
C ASP A 312 -2.69 -6.02 6.61
N VAL A 313 -1.86 -5.95 5.56
CA VAL A 313 -0.72 -5.01 5.47
C VAL A 313 -1.13 -3.67 4.84
N VAL A 314 -1.98 -3.70 3.82
CA VAL A 314 -2.37 -2.48 3.08
C VAL A 314 -3.24 -1.57 3.93
N MET A 315 -4.23 -2.12 4.64
CA MET A 315 -5.20 -1.32 5.38
C MET A 315 -4.57 -0.36 6.40
N PRO A 316 -3.70 -0.80 7.33
CA PRO A 316 -3.04 0.11 8.28
C PRO A 316 -2.17 1.18 7.61
N ARG A 317 -1.60 0.88 6.43
CA ARG A 317 -0.78 1.85 5.68
C ARG A 317 -1.64 2.92 5.01
N LEU A 318 -2.80 2.55 4.48
CA LEU A 318 -3.76 3.52 3.94
C LEU A 318 -4.36 4.39 5.05
N GLU A 319 -4.60 3.84 6.23
CA GLU A 319 -5.05 4.60 7.40
C GLU A 319 -4.00 5.62 7.86
N ARG A 320 -2.73 5.23 7.95
CA ARG A 320 -1.64 6.16 8.25
C ARG A 320 -1.52 7.26 7.18
N LEU A 321 -1.60 6.89 5.90
CA LEU A 321 -1.56 7.87 4.82
C LEU A 321 -2.75 8.83 4.90
N ARG A 322 -3.92 8.36 5.37
CA ARG A 322 -5.08 9.21 5.63
C ARG A 322 -4.83 10.24 6.73
N GLU A 323 -4.21 9.83 7.82
CA GLU A 323 -3.80 10.74 8.89
C GLU A 323 -2.80 11.77 8.38
N GLU A 324 -1.78 11.35 7.62
CA GLU A 324 -0.78 12.25 7.03
C GLU A 324 -1.41 13.29 6.07
N VAL A 325 -2.35 12.85 5.23
CA VAL A 325 -3.12 13.77 4.36
C VAL A 325 -3.93 14.74 5.20
N SER A 326 -4.66 14.26 6.22
CA SER A 326 -5.47 15.11 7.09
C SER A 326 -4.64 16.15 7.85
N ASP A 327 -3.48 15.77 8.35
CA ASP A 327 -2.55 16.67 9.04
C ASP A 327 -2.00 17.74 8.08
N MET A 328 -1.67 17.36 6.85
CA MET A 328 -1.24 18.30 5.82
C MET A 328 -2.36 19.30 5.50
N SER A 329 -3.58 18.83 5.25
CA SER A 329 -4.75 19.68 4.98
C SER A 329 -5.02 20.65 6.14
N ALA A 330 -4.94 20.18 7.38
CA ALA A 330 -5.10 21.02 8.57
C ALA A 330 -4.03 22.13 8.65
N ARG A 331 -2.77 21.82 8.33
CA ARG A 331 -1.69 22.83 8.27
C ARG A 331 -1.94 23.87 7.19
N LEU A 332 -2.36 23.46 6.00
CA LEU A 332 -2.69 24.38 4.89
C LEU A 332 -3.85 25.30 5.26
N VAL A 333 -4.87 24.77 5.93
CA VAL A 333 -5.99 25.55 6.45
C VAL A 333 -5.51 26.56 7.51
N ALA A 334 -4.67 26.13 8.46
CA ALA A 334 -4.11 27.02 9.47
C ALA A 334 -3.29 28.17 8.86
N GLU A 335 -2.45 27.89 7.85
CA GLU A 335 -1.69 28.93 7.16
C GLU A 335 -2.59 30.00 6.51
N ARG A 336 -3.72 29.58 5.95
CA ARG A 336 -4.72 30.50 5.37
C ARG A 336 -5.39 31.35 6.46
N PHE A 337 -5.76 30.75 7.59
CA PHE A 337 -6.31 31.49 8.73
C PHE A 337 -5.30 32.51 9.28
N ASP A 338 -4.05 32.10 9.50
CA ASP A 338 -2.99 32.98 9.98
C ASP A 338 -2.73 34.16 9.03
N TYR A 339 -2.92 33.97 7.72
CA TYR A 339 -2.85 35.06 6.75
C TYR A 339 -4.04 36.02 6.89
N LEU A 340 -5.27 35.50 6.98
CA LEU A 340 -6.47 36.33 7.12
C LEU A 340 -6.43 37.17 8.41
N ASP A 341 -6.04 36.56 9.53
CA ASP A 341 -5.89 37.25 10.82
C ASP A 341 -4.86 38.38 10.75
N ARG A 342 -3.76 38.19 10.01
CA ARG A 342 -2.74 39.22 9.77
C ARG A 342 -3.25 40.33 8.86
N ALA A 343 -4.00 39.99 7.81
CA ALA A 343 -4.58 40.96 6.89
C ALA A 343 -5.62 41.85 7.60
N GLU A 344 -6.51 41.26 8.38
CA GLU A 344 -7.50 41.97 9.19
C GLU A 344 -6.81 42.88 10.22
N SER A 345 -5.84 42.35 10.97
CA SER A 345 -5.06 43.15 11.93
C SER A 345 -4.32 44.33 11.28
N SER A 346 -3.87 44.18 10.03
CA SER A 346 -3.22 45.27 9.28
C SER A 346 -4.23 46.37 8.92
N LEU A 347 -5.43 46.01 8.49
CA LEU A 347 -6.49 46.97 8.18
C LEU A 347 -6.95 47.73 9.43
N ASP A 348 -7.16 47.00 10.53
CA ASP A 348 -7.49 47.60 11.83
C ASP A 348 -6.42 48.58 12.29
N TRP A 349 -5.14 48.24 12.10
CA TRP A 349 -4.04 49.13 12.44
C TRP A 349 -4.02 50.39 11.56
N GLU A 350 -4.25 50.25 10.25
CA GLU A 350 -4.34 51.39 9.33
C GLU A 350 -5.53 52.30 9.66
N GLU A 351 -6.68 51.74 10.03
CA GLU A 351 -7.84 52.50 10.44
C GLU A 351 -7.60 53.25 11.76
N ARG A 352 -7.02 52.58 12.76
CA ARG A 352 -6.62 53.25 14.01
C ARG A 352 -5.66 54.40 13.75
N LYS A 353 -4.65 54.18 12.91
CA LYS A 353 -3.69 55.23 12.52
C LYS A 353 -4.35 56.39 11.79
N ARG A 354 -5.37 56.14 10.97
CA ARG A 354 -6.17 57.18 10.31
C ARG A 354 -6.94 58.01 11.34
N LEU A 355 -7.62 57.36 12.29
CA LEU A 355 -8.36 58.02 13.36
C LEU A 355 -7.43 58.86 14.24
N GLU A 356 -6.29 58.33 14.65
CA GLU A 356 -5.27 59.07 15.41
C GLU A 356 -4.76 60.31 14.66
N MET A 357 -4.58 60.21 13.34
CA MET A 357 -4.19 61.36 12.52
C MET A 357 -5.30 62.41 12.41
N GLU A 358 -6.57 61.98 12.32
CA GLU A 358 -7.74 62.88 12.34
C GLU A 358 -7.88 63.59 13.68
N ASP A 359 -7.72 62.87 14.79
CA ASP A 359 -7.72 63.41 16.15
C ASP A 359 -6.58 64.41 16.35
N ALA A 360 -5.36 64.08 15.89
CA ALA A 360 -4.22 64.99 15.95
C ALA A 360 -4.45 66.28 15.16
N LYS A 361 -5.10 66.20 13.99
CA LYS A 361 -5.47 67.38 13.19
C LYS A 361 -6.51 68.24 13.90
N MET A 362 -7.56 67.62 14.48
CA MET A 362 -8.58 68.33 15.25
C MET A 362 -7.98 69.02 16.49
N ALA A 363 -7.11 68.31 17.23
CA ALA A 363 -6.42 68.87 18.38
C ALA A 363 -5.53 70.07 17.99
N ALA A 364 -4.79 69.97 16.88
CA ALA A 364 -3.99 71.08 16.37
C ALA A 364 -4.85 72.29 15.94
N GLN A 365 -6.03 72.03 15.35
CA GLN A 365 -6.96 73.09 14.97
C GLN A 365 -7.56 73.79 16.20
N LEU A 366 -8.01 73.04 17.21
CA LEU A 366 -8.49 73.60 18.48
C LEU A 366 -7.41 74.39 19.21
N ALA A 367 -6.17 73.89 19.25
CA ALA A 367 -5.04 74.60 19.84
C ALA A 367 -4.75 75.93 19.12
N LYS A 368 -4.90 75.95 17.78
CA LYS A 368 -4.76 77.17 16.98
C LYS A 368 -5.90 78.17 17.25
N GLU A 369 -7.14 77.70 17.25
CA GLU A 369 -8.33 78.54 17.57
C GLU A 369 -8.19 79.17 18.95
N HIS A 370 -7.79 78.39 19.96
CA HIS A 370 -7.54 78.90 21.31
C HIS A 370 -6.35 79.89 21.37
N ALA A 371 -5.30 79.68 20.58
CA ALA A 371 -4.18 80.62 20.50
C ALA A 371 -4.57 81.94 19.80
N ASP A 372 -5.46 81.89 18.81
CA ASP A 372 -5.97 83.07 18.13
C ASP A 372 -6.96 83.84 19.02
N GLU A 373 -7.84 83.16 19.77
CA GLU A 373 -8.68 83.76 20.82
C GLU A 373 -7.85 84.47 21.91
N MET A 374 -6.75 83.85 22.35
CA MET A 374 -5.81 84.46 23.31
C MET A 374 -5.08 85.70 22.77
N LYS A 375 -4.91 85.82 21.44
CA LYS A 375 -4.32 87.02 20.82
C LYS A 375 -5.32 88.17 20.69
N GLU A 376 -6.59 87.88 20.44
CA GLU A 376 -7.65 88.89 20.36
C GLU A 376 -8.16 89.32 21.75
N GLY A 377 -8.12 88.42 22.74
CA GLY A 377 -8.35 88.69 24.15
C GLY A 377 -7.19 89.43 24.82
N GLY A 378 -6.91 90.66 24.39
CA GLY A 378 -5.87 91.51 24.96
C GLY A 378 -6.10 91.79 26.45
N GLY A 379 -5.45 91.03 27.34
CA GLY A 379 -5.31 91.45 28.73
C GLY A 379 -5.10 90.36 29.79
N CYS A 380 -3.95 89.65 29.80
CA CYS A 380 -3.28 89.22 31.05
C CYS A 380 -1.87 88.64 30.80
N ALA A 381 -0.98 89.42 30.19
CA ALA A 381 0.27 88.94 29.58
C ALA A 381 1.46 88.69 30.52
N ARG A 382 1.30 88.25 31.78
CA ARG A 382 2.47 87.98 32.65
C ARG A 382 2.52 86.66 33.42
N GLN A 383 1.45 85.88 33.51
CA GLN A 383 1.50 84.54 34.13
C GLN A 383 1.47 83.38 33.12
N SER A 384 1.18 83.64 31.84
CA SER A 384 0.98 82.59 30.81
C SER A 384 2.26 82.16 30.08
N SER A 385 3.31 82.99 30.04
CA SER A 385 4.55 82.69 29.27
C SER A 385 5.34 81.50 29.81
N GLU A 386 5.35 81.28 31.12
CA GLU A 386 6.13 80.21 31.74
C GLU A 386 5.42 78.86 31.63
N GLN A 387 4.08 78.88 31.69
CA GLN A 387 3.24 77.71 31.48
C GLN A 387 3.29 77.27 30.01
N LEU A 388 3.15 78.20 29.06
CA LEU A 388 3.28 77.90 27.63
C LEU A 388 4.64 77.28 27.28
N ARG A 389 5.72 77.71 27.92
CA ARG A 389 7.06 77.14 27.68
C ARG A 389 7.18 75.70 28.20
N LYS A 390 6.54 75.38 29.33
CA LYS A 390 6.49 74.01 29.86
C LYS A 390 5.63 73.12 28.98
N ASP A 391 4.49 73.63 28.52
CA ASP A 391 3.60 72.89 27.63
C ASP A 391 4.26 72.62 26.28
N GLU A 392 5.04 73.58 25.76
CA GLU A 392 5.83 73.44 24.52
C GLU A 392 6.98 72.43 24.69
N GLU A 393 7.64 72.39 25.85
CA GLU A 393 8.70 71.42 26.17
C GLU A 393 8.14 70.00 26.32
N VAL A 394 6.98 69.85 26.96
CA VAL A 394 6.26 68.56 27.08
C VAL A 394 5.78 68.07 25.72
N ALA A 395 5.25 68.96 24.87
CA ALA A 395 4.86 68.63 23.50
C ALA A 395 6.06 68.19 22.65
N ALA A 396 7.21 68.85 22.79
CA ALA A 396 8.44 68.46 22.10
C ALA A 396 8.98 67.10 22.57
N GLU A 397 8.89 66.80 23.86
CA GLU A 397 9.30 65.49 24.40
C GLU A 397 8.38 64.37 23.89
N MET A 398 7.06 64.58 23.88
CA MET A 398 6.11 63.61 23.31
C MET A 398 6.36 63.38 21.81
N ALA A 399 6.58 64.45 21.05
CA ALA A 399 6.89 64.34 19.62
C ALA A 399 8.24 63.67 19.32
N ARG A 400 9.19 63.67 20.28
CA ARG A 400 10.44 62.93 20.19
C ARG A 400 10.22 61.44 20.48
N LYS A 401 9.53 61.11 21.57
CA LYS A 401 9.21 59.72 21.92
C LYS A 401 8.41 59.03 20.82
N PHE A 402 7.43 59.71 20.23
CA PHE A 402 6.66 59.15 19.13
C PHE A 402 7.51 58.86 17.88
N ARG A 403 8.53 59.69 17.60
CA ARG A 403 9.48 59.44 16.50
C ARG A 403 10.41 58.27 16.80
N GLU A 404 10.93 58.20 18.02
CA GLU A 404 11.74 57.07 18.48
C GLU A 404 10.97 55.74 18.39
N GLU A 405 9.70 55.73 18.80
CA GLU A 405 8.84 54.55 18.76
C GLU A 405 8.52 54.11 17.31
N GLN A 406 8.30 55.07 16.39
CA GLN A 406 8.14 54.75 14.96
C GLN A 406 9.42 54.21 14.31
N ASP A 407 10.59 54.71 14.70
CA ASP A 407 11.88 54.23 14.19
C ASP A 407 12.23 52.84 14.77
N GLU A 408 11.87 52.56 16.02
CA GLU A 408 11.96 51.22 16.63
C GLU A 408 11.01 50.23 15.95
N GLU A 409 9.78 50.63 15.64
CA GLU A 409 8.83 49.75 14.95
C GLU A 409 9.27 49.45 13.51
N ARG A 410 9.87 50.43 12.81
CA ARG A 410 10.47 50.24 11.49
C ARG A 410 11.68 49.32 11.47
N THR A 411 12.43 49.22 12.57
CA THR A 411 13.60 48.33 12.67
C THR A 411 13.23 46.92 13.12
N ARG A 412 12.03 46.73 13.70
CA ARG A 412 11.49 45.40 14.04
C ARG A 412 10.77 44.71 12.88
N ARG A 413 10.21 45.48 11.95
CA ARG A 413 9.69 44.98 10.66
C ARG A 413 10.84 44.76 9.68
#